data_AF-A0A1A8J8B6-F1
#
_entry.id   AF-A0A1A8J8B6-F1
#
_cell.length_a   1.000
_cell.length_b   1.000
_cell.length_c   1.000
_cell.angle_alpha   90.00
_cell.angle_beta   90.00
_cell.angle_gamma   90.00
#
_symmetry.space_group_name_H-M   'P 1'
#
loop_
_entity.id
_entity.type
_entity.pdbx_description
1 polymer ?
#
loop_
_entity_poly.entity_id
_entity_poly.type
_entity_poly.pdbx_seq_one_letter_code
_entity_poly.pdbx_strand_id
1 'polypeptide(L)'
;PCNSYILPEVICHHCNFCRDLDLCKDPSVAQDGSVLPQWFCSNCQVQYETDSIEMALVEALQKKLMSYTLQDLVCTKCKGVKEANMPLYCRCAGDFDLTFSSKSFAQQISMFQNIASHFNMRFLEETIHWLLEMSPQISR
;
A
#
# COMPACT_ATOMS: atom_id res chain seq x y z
N PRO A 1 17.29 4.63 5.23
CA PRO A 1 16.06 4.98 5.97
C PRO A 1 14.86 4.20 5.41
N CYS A 2 14.29 3.27 6.17
CA CYS A 2 13.08 2.58 5.76
C CYS A 2 11.90 3.56 5.86
N ASN A 3 11.23 3.85 4.75
CA ASN A 3 9.96 4.56 4.80
C ASN A 3 8.96 3.62 5.48
N SER A 4 8.60 3.93 6.70
CA SER A 4 7.65 3.14 7.48
C SER A 4 6.26 3.20 6.84
N TYR A 5 5.57 2.06 6.83
CA TYR A 5 4.15 1.98 6.50
C TYR A 5 3.33 1.77 7.77
N ILE A 6 2.30 2.59 7.93
CA ILE A 6 1.35 2.50 9.05
C ILE A 6 0.08 1.82 8.55
N LEU A 7 -0.24 0.68 9.13
CA LEU A 7 -1.50 0.00 8.91
C LEU A 7 -2.54 0.59 9.88
N PRO A 8 -3.60 1.25 9.40
CA PRO A 8 -4.57 1.90 10.27
C PRO A 8 -5.48 0.89 10.97
N GLU A 9 -5.95 1.25 12.16
CA GLU A 9 -7.09 0.59 12.83
C GLU A 9 -6.95 -0.94 13.01
N VAL A 10 -5.75 -1.42 13.35
CA VAL A 10 -5.53 -2.85 13.64
C VAL A 10 -6.17 -3.20 14.98
N ILE A 11 -7.07 -4.19 14.97
CA ILE A 11 -7.81 -4.64 16.15
C ILE A 11 -7.18 -5.92 16.71
N CYS A 12 -6.90 -5.94 18.01
CA CYS A 12 -6.49 -7.15 18.71
C CYS A 12 -7.68 -8.09 18.94
N HIS A 13 -7.65 -9.29 18.36
CA HIS A 13 -8.71 -10.30 18.53
C HIS A 13 -8.88 -10.80 19.97
N HIS A 14 -7.91 -10.56 20.86
CA HIS A 14 -7.99 -10.97 22.26
C HIS A 14 -8.64 -9.94 23.18
N CYS A 15 -8.29 -8.66 23.04
CA CYS A 15 -8.74 -7.60 23.95
C CYS A 15 -9.53 -6.46 23.27
N ASN A 16 -9.76 -6.56 21.96
CA ASN A 16 -10.43 -5.54 21.12
C ASN A 16 -9.75 -4.16 21.13
N PHE A 17 -8.51 -4.06 21.61
CA PHE A 17 -7.76 -2.82 21.53
C PHE A 17 -7.45 -2.51 20.06
N CYS A 18 -7.83 -1.32 19.61
CA CYS A 18 -7.65 -0.83 18.26
C CYS A 18 -6.53 0.22 18.24
N ARG A 19 -5.58 0.07 17.32
CA ARG A 19 -4.53 1.08 17.09
C ARG A 19 -3.97 1.01 15.69
N ASP A 20 -3.35 2.09 15.27
CA ASP A 20 -2.48 2.08 14.11
C ASP A 20 -1.18 1.31 14.42
N LEU A 21 -0.71 0.50 13.48
CA LEU A 21 0.48 -0.34 13.61
C LEU A 21 1.55 0.10 12.60
N ASP A 22 2.70 0.57 13.09
CA ASP A 22 3.87 0.91 12.28
C ASP A 22 4.67 -0.36 11.99
N LEU A 23 4.51 -0.90 10.78
CA LEU A 23 5.06 -2.22 10.42
C LEU A 23 6.59 -2.28 10.44
N CYS A 24 7.28 -1.15 10.38
CA CYS A 24 8.75 -1.13 10.38
C CYS A 24 9.34 -0.78 11.75
N LYS A 25 8.59 -0.14 12.64
CA LYS A 25 9.10 0.29 13.96
C LYS A 25 8.53 -0.50 15.14
N ASP A 26 7.31 -0.99 15.02
CA ASP A 26 6.65 -1.74 16.08
C ASP A 26 7.01 -3.24 16.19
N PRO A 27 7.64 -3.91 15.19
CA PRO A 27 8.03 -5.30 15.41
C PRO A 27 9.08 -5.43 16.51
N SER A 28 8.94 -6.46 17.34
CA SER A 28 9.96 -6.92 18.27
C SER A 28 10.47 -8.31 17.87
N VAL A 29 11.74 -8.57 18.15
CA VAL A 29 12.32 -9.90 18.02
C VAL A 29 11.74 -10.78 19.13
N ALA A 30 11.11 -11.89 18.76
CA ALA A 30 10.54 -12.80 19.73
C ALA A 30 11.65 -13.46 20.57
N GLN A 31 11.36 -13.69 21.85
CA GLN A 31 12.30 -14.33 22.78
C GLN A 31 12.44 -15.84 22.54
N ASP A 32 11.59 -16.41 21.69
CA ASP A 32 11.49 -17.84 21.40
C ASP A 32 12.52 -18.34 20.36
N GLY A 33 13.40 -17.45 19.87
CA GLY A 33 14.41 -17.78 18.87
C GLY A 33 13.88 -17.78 17.44
N SER A 34 12.63 -17.35 17.20
CA SER A 34 12.17 -17.09 15.85
C SER A 34 12.94 -15.92 15.23
N VAL A 35 13.39 -16.11 13.99
CA VAL A 35 14.23 -15.16 13.26
C VAL A 35 13.41 -14.03 12.66
N LEU A 36 12.09 -14.22 12.53
CA LEU A 36 11.18 -13.24 11.92
C LEU A 36 10.64 -12.25 12.97
N PRO A 37 10.61 -10.95 12.65
CA PRO A 37 10.05 -9.96 13.55
C PRO A 37 8.53 -10.12 13.70
N GLN A 38 8.02 -9.91 14.91
CA GLN A 38 6.60 -10.08 15.26
C GLN A 38 6.01 -8.82 15.87
N TRP A 39 4.70 -8.63 15.73
CA TRP A 39 3.97 -7.50 16.32
C TRP A 39 3.12 -7.95 17.51
N PHE A 40 3.07 -7.12 18.54
CA PHE A 40 2.34 -7.39 19.77
C PHE A 40 1.34 -6.28 20.07
N CYS A 41 0.20 -6.66 20.63
CA CYS A 41 -0.78 -5.70 21.13
C CYS A 41 -0.17 -4.90 22.28
N SER A 42 -0.20 -3.57 22.18
CA SER A 42 0.32 -2.70 23.24
C SER A 42 -0.47 -2.80 24.56
N ASN A 43 -1.70 -3.31 24.53
CA ASN A 43 -2.56 -3.45 25.70
C ASN A 43 -2.37 -4.80 26.42
N CYS A 44 -2.60 -5.92 25.73
CA CYS A 44 -2.54 -7.26 26.34
C CYS A 44 -1.27 -8.07 26.01
N GLN A 45 -0.35 -7.52 25.22
CA GLN A 45 0.91 -8.16 24.81
C GLN A 45 0.73 -9.49 24.05
N VAL A 46 -0.48 -9.81 23.58
CA VAL A 46 -0.72 -10.91 22.63
C VAL A 46 -0.15 -10.55 21.26
N GLN A 47 0.49 -11.53 20.62
CA GLN A 47 0.99 -11.42 19.27
C GLN A 47 -0.17 -11.24 18.28
N TYR A 48 -0.02 -10.31 17.33
CA TYR A 48 -0.92 -10.23 16.18
C TYR A 48 -0.63 -11.37 15.19
N GLU A 49 -1.68 -11.93 14.60
CA GLU A 49 -1.56 -12.94 13.56
C GLU A 49 -0.97 -12.31 12.29
N THR A 50 0.18 -12.83 11.84
CA THR A 50 0.86 -12.34 10.63
C THR A 50 -0.05 -12.43 9.40
N ASP A 51 -0.82 -13.51 9.26
CA ASP A 51 -1.75 -13.71 8.13
C ASP A 51 -2.85 -12.64 8.08
N SER A 52 -3.35 -12.21 9.25
CA SER A 52 -4.32 -11.11 9.33
C SER A 52 -3.72 -9.77 8.89
N ILE A 53 -2.47 -9.50 9.28
CA ILE A 53 -1.73 -8.31 8.84
C ILE A 53 -1.43 -8.37 7.34
N GLU A 54 -1.04 -9.54 6.82
CA GLU A 54 -0.80 -9.77 5.40
C GLU A 54 -2.06 -9.48 4.57
N MET A 55 -3.22 -9.99 4.99
CA MET A 55 -4.47 -9.73 4.29
C MET A 55 -4.85 -8.24 4.30
N ALA A 56 -4.67 -7.56 5.44
CA ALA A 56 -4.91 -6.12 5.52
C ALA A 56 -3.98 -5.31 4.60
N LEU A 57 -2.73 -5.76 4.41
CA LEU A 57 -1.81 -5.16 3.43
C LEU A 57 -2.24 -5.42 1.99
N VAL A 58 -2.76 -6.61 1.67
CA VAL A 58 -3.33 -6.91 0.35
C VAL A 58 -4.51 -5.98 0.06
N GLU A 59 -5.43 -5.82 1.01
CA GLU A 59 -6.54 -4.88 0.86
C GLU A 59 -6.06 -3.43 0.68
N ALA A 60 -5.05 -3.02 1.45
CA ALA A 60 -4.48 -1.68 1.34
C ALA A 60 -3.82 -1.44 -0.04
N LEU A 61 -3.12 -2.44 -0.57
CA LEU A 61 -2.56 -2.42 -1.93
C LEU A 61 -3.67 -2.31 -2.99
N GLN A 62 -4.74 -3.10 -2.87
CA GLN A 62 -5.89 -3.05 -3.78
C GLN A 62 -6.61 -1.70 -3.73
N LYS A 63 -6.82 -1.12 -2.54
CA LYS A 63 -7.39 0.22 -2.37
C LYS A 63 -6.53 1.30 -3.05
N LYS A 64 -5.20 1.17 -2.98
CA LYS A 64 -4.26 2.07 -3.67
C LYS A 64 -4.31 1.89 -5.19
N LEU A 65 -4.39 0.66 -5.69
CA LEU A 65 -4.58 0.38 -7.12
C LEU A 65 -5.88 0.98 -7.63
N MET A 66 -6.98 0.81 -6.89
CA MET A 66 -8.27 1.42 -7.21
C MET A 66 -8.16 2.94 -7.28
N SER A 67 -7.49 3.56 -6.30
CA SER A 67 -7.27 5.01 -6.27
C SER A 67 -6.45 5.49 -7.48
N TYR A 68 -5.41 4.76 -7.86
CA TYR A 68 -4.62 5.05 -9.06
C TYR A 68 -5.44 4.90 -10.35
N THR A 69 -6.36 3.93 -10.40
CA THR A 69 -7.18 3.64 -11.58
C THR A 69 -8.30 4.66 -11.77
N LEU A 70 -8.93 5.08 -10.68
CA LEU A 70 -10.06 6.02 -10.66
C LEU A 70 -9.63 7.48 -10.48
N GLN A 71 -8.33 7.76 -10.50
CA GLN A 71 -7.83 9.11 -10.30
C GLN A 71 -8.36 10.08 -11.35
N ASP A 72 -8.52 11.34 -10.96
CA ASP A 72 -8.80 12.41 -11.90
C ASP A 72 -7.61 12.65 -12.83
N LEU A 73 -7.92 13.17 -14.01
CA LEU A 73 -6.93 13.77 -14.89
C LEU A 73 -7.04 15.30 -14.82
N VAL A 74 -5.89 15.98 -14.82
CA VAL A 74 -5.83 17.44 -14.69
C VAL A 74 -5.16 18.05 -15.91
N CYS A 75 -5.71 19.15 -16.40
CA CYS A 75 -5.13 19.87 -17.52
C CYS A 75 -3.79 20.50 -17.13
N THR A 76 -2.76 20.27 -17.94
CA THR A 76 -1.41 20.79 -17.70
C THR A 76 -1.34 22.32 -17.74
N LYS A 77 -2.20 22.96 -18.54
CA LYS A 77 -2.26 24.43 -18.72
C LYS A 77 -3.14 25.14 -17.69
N CYS A 78 -4.45 24.85 -17.68
CA CYS A 78 -5.42 25.59 -16.86
C CYS A 78 -5.67 24.98 -15.47
N LYS A 79 -5.11 23.80 -15.19
CA LYS A 79 -5.31 23.05 -13.94
C LYS A 79 -6.75 22.61 -13.64
N GLY A 80 -7.65 22.70 -14.62
CA GLY A 80 -9.00 22.15 -14.52
C GLY A 80 -9.01 20.62 -14.57
N VAL A 81 -9.93 20.01 -13.82
CA VAL A 81 -10.18 18.56 -13.81
C VAL A 81 -10.93 18.13 -15.09
N LYS A 82 -10.62 16.94 -15.60
CA LYS A 82 -11.30 16.36 -16.76
C LYS A 82 -12.69 15.84 -16.38
N GLU A 83 -13.73 16.51 -16.85
CA GLU A 83 -15.13 16.18 -16.49
C GLU A 83 -15.78 15.10 -17.37
N ALA A 84 -15.20 14.79 -18.53
CA ALA A 84 -15.80 13.86 -19.51
C ALA A 84 -14.78 12.84 -20.01
N ASN A 85 -15.24 11.64 -20.36
CA ASN A 85 -14.37 10.51 -20.70
C ASN A 85 -13.70 10.66 -22.08
N MET A 86 -14.48 11.02 -23.11
CA MET A 86 -14.05 11.00 -24.51
C MET A 86 -13.06 12.09 -24.94
N PRO A 87 -13.08 13.34 -24.42
CA PRO A 87 -12.17 14.38 -24.88
C PRO A 87 -10.70 14.00 -24.69
N LEU A 88 -9.89 14.17 -25.74
CA LEU A 88 -8.44 13.97 -25.67
C LEU A 88 -7.72 15.21 -25.11
N TYR A 89 -8.25 16.40 -25.37
CA TYR A 89 -7.69 17.68 -24.94
C TYR A 89 -8.67 18.47 -24.10
N CYS A 90 -8.15 19.34 -23.23
CA CYS A 90 -8.95 20.31 -22.48
C CYS A 90 -9.51 21.39 -23.42
N ARG A 91 -10.59 22.08 -22.99
CA ARG A 91 -11.19 23.22 -23.72
C ARG A 91 -10.19 24.36 -24.00
N CYS A 92 -9.12 24.46 -23.20
CA CYS A 92 -8.02 25.40 -23.41
C CYS A 92 -6.90 24.86 -24.33
N ALA A 93 -7.15 23.77 -25.07
CA ALA A 93 -6.18 23.06 -25.90
C ALA A 93 -4.91 22.62 -25.13
N GLY A 94 -5.06 22.24 -23.86
CA GLY A 94 -4.00 21.64 -23.05
C GLY A 94 -4.20 20.14 -22.91
N ASP A 95 -3.10 19.40 -22.78
CA ASP A 95 -3.12 17.97 -22.47
C ASP A 95 -3.60 17.72 -21.03
N PHE A 96 -4.07 16.51 -20.80
CA PHE A 96 -4.42 16.00 -19.48
C PHE A 96 -3.29 15.10 -18.97
N ASP A 97 -2.97 15.23 -17.68
CA ASP A 97 -1.98 14.41 -16.99
C ASP A 97 -2.58 13.76 -15.74
N LEU A 98 -1.92 12.72 -15.23
CA LEU A 98 -2.28 12.02 -14.01
C LEU A 98 -2.17 12.96 -12.80
N THR A 99 -3.15 12.91 -11.90
CA THR A 99 -3.05 13.60 -10.59
C THR A 99 -2.05 12.90 -9.67
N PHE A 100 -1.91 11.60 -9.83
CA PHE A 100 -0.99 10.74 -9.11
C PHE A 100 -0.19 9.89 -10.11
N SER A 101 1.10 10.19 -10.23
CA SER A 101 1.97 9.61 -11.25
C SER A 101 2.17 8.10 -11.10
N SER A 102 2.43 7.41 -12.22
CA SER A 102 2.82 6.00 -12.23
C SER A 102 4.07 5.75 -11.38
N LYS A 103 5.04 6.68 -11.42
CA LYS A 103 6.28 6.61 -10.64
C LYS A 103 6.02 6.61 -9.13
N SER A 104 5.14 7.49 -8.66
CA SER A 104 4.78 7.54 -7.24
C SER A 104 3.99 6.29 -6.81
N PHE A 105 3.20 5.72 -7.70
CA PHE A 105 2.52 4.44 -7.43
C PHE A 105 3.52 3.27 -7.35
N ALA A 106 4.48 3.21 -8.28
CA ALA A 106 5.56 2.21 -8.28
C ALA A 106 6.37 2.25 -6.98
N GLN A 107 6.70 3.45 -6.49
CA GLN A 107 7.38 3.61 -5.20
C GLN A 107 6.58 3.07 -4.01
N GLN A 108 5.25 3.21 -4.04
CA GLN A 108 4.39 2.61 -3.03
C GLN A 108 4.44 1.08 -3.13
N ILE A 109 4.32 0.51 -4.33
CA ILE A 109 4.41 -0.95 -4.53
C ILE A 109 5.74 -1.51 -4.02
N SER A 110 6.87 -0.84 -4.30
CA SER A 110 8.18 -1.26 -3.79
C SER A 110 8.24 -1.28 -2.26
N MET A 111 7.53 -0.38 -1.57
CA MET A 111 7.42 -0.41 -0.12
C MET A 111 6.68 -1.67 0.37
N PHE A 112 5.54 -2.01 -0.24
CA PHE A 112 4.82 -3.25 0.08
C PHE A 112 5.67 -4.48 -0.21
N GLN A 113 6.44 -4.48 -1.30
CA GLN A 113 7.34 -5.58 -1.66
C GLN A 113 8.43 -5.78 -0.61
N ASN A 114 9.05 -4.69 -0.13
CA ASN A 114 10.06 -4.76 0.93
C ASN A 114 9.50 -5.31 2.24
N ILE A 115 8.27 -4.90 2.60
CA ILE A 115 7.58 -5.43 3.78
C ILE A 115 7.31 -6.92 3.57
N ALA A 116 6.76 -7.30 2.42
CA ALA A 116 6.40 -8.68 2.15
C ALA A 116 7.61 -9.62 2.26
N SER A 117 8.74 -9.26 1.66
CA SER A 117 9.97 -10.06 1.74
C SER A 117 10.60 -10.07 3.12
N HIS A 118 10.55 -8.96 3.87
CA HIS A 118 11.12 -8.88 5.22
C HIS A 118 10.34 -9.72 6.24
N PHE A 119 9.01 -9.80 6.09
CA PHE A 119 8.12 -10.52 7.01
C PHE A 119 7.62 -11.87 6.45
N ASN A 120 8.17 -12.32 5.32
CA ASN A 120 7.84 -13.59 4.66
C ASN A 120 6.33 -13.75 4.34
N MET A 121 5.73 -12.70 3.80
CA MET A 121 4.32 -12.62 3.40
C MET A 121 4.15 -13.06 1.93
N ARG A 122 4.03 -14.38 1.73
CA ARG A 122 4.02 -15.00 0.40
C ARG A 122 2.82 -14.58 -0.47
N PHE A 123 1.63 -14.46 0.13
CA PHE A 123 0.43 -14.09 -0.63
C PHE A 123 0.48 -12.63 -1.09
N LEU A 124 1.02 -11.74 -0.25
CA LEU A 124 1.28 -10.35 -0.64
C LEU A 124 2.34 -10.27 -1.75
N GLU A 125 3.42 -11.05 -1.67
CA GLU A 125 4.44 -11.11 -2.73
C GLU A 125 3.85 -11.57 -4.07
N GLU A 126 3.08 -12.65 -4.09
CA GLU A 126 2.41 -13.16 -5.29
C GLU A 126 1.44 -12.12 -5.88
N THR A 127 0.67 -11.43 -5.02
CA THR A 127 -0.25 -10.37 -5.45
C THR A 127 0.50 -9.21 -6.11
N ILE A 128 1.62 -8.78 -5.52
CA ILE A 128 2.47 -7.72 -6.08
C ILE A 128 3.08 -8.15 -7.41
N HIS A 129 3.59 -9.39 -7.49
CA HIS A 129 4.18 -9.94 -8.70
C HIS A 129 3.17 -9.92 -9.86
N TRP A 130 1.98 -10.47 -9.63
CA TRP A 130 0.90 -10.47 -10.62
C TRP A 130 0.52 -9.06 -11.07
N LEU A 131 0.42 -8.11 -10.14
CA LEU A 131 0.09 -6.72 -10.44
C LEU A 131 1.13 -6.08 -11.38
N LEU A 132 2.43 -6.33 -11.13
CA LEU A 132 3.53 -5.80 -11.93
C LEU A 132 3.60 -6.45 -13.32
N GLU A 133 3.33 -7.75 -13.43
CA GLU A 133 3.26 -8.44 -14.72
C GLU A 133 2.12 -7.92 -15.59
N MET A 134 0.95 -7.68 -15.00
CA MET A 134 -0.24 -7.19 -15.71
C MET A 134 -0.17 -5.69 -16.04
N SER A 135 0.76 -4.94 -15.42
CA SER A 135 0.87 -3.48 -15.58
C SER A 135 2.31 -3.01 -15.90
N PRO A 136 2.86 -3.30 -17.09
CA PRO A 136 4.24 -2.95 -17.44
C PRO A 136 4.56 -1.45 -17.40
N GLN A 137 3.54 -0.60 -17.51
CA GLN A 137 3.66 0.86 -17.41
C GLN A 137 3.93 1.35 -15.97
N ILE A 138 3.72 0.50 -14.98
CA ILE A 138 3.96 0.79 -13.55
C ILE A 138 5.35 0.27 -13.13
N SER A 139 5.90 -0.73 -13.82
CA SER A 139 7.21 -1.32 -13.51
C SER A 139 8.42 -0.53 -14.03
N ARG A 140 8.20 0.54 -14.80
CA ARG A 140 9.24 1.40 -15.39
C ARG A 140 9.49 2.68 -14.60
#